data_AF-A0A348PTN1-F1
#
_entry.id   AF-A0A348PTN1-F1
#
_cell.length_a   1.000
_cell.length_b   1.000
_cell.length_c   1.000
_cell.angle_alpha   90.00
_cell.angle_beta   90.00
_cell.angle_gamma   90.00
#
_symmetry.space_group_name_H-M   'P 1'
#
loop_
_entity.id
_entity.type
_entity.pdbx_description
1 polymer ?
#
loop_
_entity_poly.entity_id
_entity_poly.type
_entity_poly.pdbx_seq_one_letter_code
_entity_poly.pdbx_strand_id
1 'polypeptide(L)'
;MLNISKLGINKLIDSFRPFSSEQTSQRFFYRIIGLALKLIVSITAIYFIVSRIQRAESELSFVGFFGEIIAAPQFPLVLFASLILTTLNWSMEVIKWKILISTQFEVRWKTALKGVLSGVTFGVFSPNRLGEFVGRVLALAPDRRVSGSLLSFVNGLAQTLATFSFGVFGLVYFVQYFGYEVFGGFGTLAIQLTISSSLVLAIMLYFRVDLLTSLFQRISFLKAYHSYFIVFSELPNSILHRIYQ
;
A
#
# COMPACT_ATOMS: atom_id res chain seq x y z
N MET A 1 13.05 -50.29 27.58
CA MET A 1 12.01 -50.37 26.53
C MET A 1 11.31 -49.02 26.45
N LEU A 2 11.71 -48.16 25.50
CA LEU A 2 11.13 -46.83 25.30
C LEU A 2 9.85 -46.94 24.45
N ASN A 3 8.73 -46.46 25.01
CA ASN A 3 7.42 -46.49 24.39
C ASN A 3 7.30 -45.38 23.33
N ILE A 4 7.69 -45.68 22.10
CA ILE A 4 7.71 -44.77 20.94
C ILE A 4 6.29 -44.42 20.42
N SER A 5 5.24 -45.05 20.94
CA SER A 5 3.85 -44.89 20.44
C SER A 5 3.16 -43.56 20.75
N LYS A 6 3.78 -42.66 21.54
CA LYS A 6 3.15 -41.39 21.97
C LYS A 6 3.74 -40.12 21.33
N LEU A 7 4.66 -40.23 20.38
CA LEU A 7 5.29 -39.06 19.76
C LEU A 7 4.52 -38.61 18.51
N GLY A 8 3.51 -37.74 18.67
CA GLY A 8 2.98 -36.87 17.61
C GLY A 8 2.29 -37.51 16.39
N ILE A 9 2.40 -38.82 16.20
CA ILE A 9 1.86 -39.57 15.05
C ILE A 9 0.33 -39.46 15.02
N ASN A 10 -0.36 -39.50 16.16
CA ASN A 10 -1.82 -39.36 16.19
C ASN A 10 -2.30 -37.96 15.75
N LYS A 11 -1.55 -36.88 16.04
CA LYS A 11 -1.87 -35.53 15.53
C LYS A 11 -1.61 -35.40 14.02
N LEU A 12 -0.60 -36.09 13.51
CA LEU A 12 -0.32 -36.20 12.08
C LEU A 12 -1.41 -36.99 11.36
N ILE A 13 -1.83 -38.14 11.92
CA ILE A 13 -2.92 -38.98 11.39
C ILE A 13 -4.25 -38.22 11.42
N ASP A 14 -4.54 -37.45 12.47
CA ASP A 14 -5.74 -36.61 12.53
C ASP A 14 -5.71 -35.45 11.50
N SER A 15 -4.53 -34.97 11.10
CA SER A 15 -4.39 -33.99 10.00
C SER A 15 -4.60 -34.59 8.60
N PHE A 16 -4.47 -35.91 8.47
CA PHE A 16 -4.72 -36.68 7.25
C PHE A 16 -6.11 -37.33 7.21
N ARG A 17 -6.95 -37.15 8.25
CA ARG A 17 -8.36 -37.52 8.12
C ARG A 17 -8.97 -36.64 7.03
N PRO A 18 -9.58 -37.22 5.99
CA PRO A 18 -10.31 -36.43 5.02
C PRO A 18 -11.34 -35.62 5.79
N PHE A 19 -11.32 -34.30 5.60
CA PHE A 19 -12.34 -33.43 6.17
C PHE A 19 -13.70 -34.03 5.85
N SER A 20 -14.55 -34.20 6.86
CA SER A 20 -15.90 -34.72 6.63
C SER A 20 -16.56 -33.90 5.52
N SER A 21 -17.35 -34.56 4.69
CA SER A 21 -18.05 -33.91 3.56
C SER A 21 -18.81 -32.66 4.01
N GLU A 22 -19.34 -32.66 5.25
CA GLU A 22 -19.94 -31.50 5.91
C GLU A 22 -18.98 -30.31 6.12
N GLN A 23 -17.78 -30.52 6.66
CA GLN A 23 -16.83 -29.42 6.92
C GLN A 23 -16.29 -28.79 5.63
N THR A 24 -16.13 -29.58 4.58
CA THR A 24 -15.73 -29.10 3.25
C THR A 24 -16.86 -28.30 2.60
N SER A 25 -18.11 -28.77 2.73
CA SER A 25 -19.32 -28.10 2.24
C SER A 25 -19.54 -26.74 2.92
N GLN A 26 -19.37 -26.65 4.24
CA GLN A 26 -19.53 -25.37 4.96
C GLN A 26 -18.50 -24.31 4.53
N ARG A 27 -17.22 -24.67 4.36
CA ARG A 27 -16.20 -23.73 3.87
C ARG A 27 -16.47 -23.25 2.45
N PHE A 28 -17.00 -24.12 1.59
CA PHE A 28 -17.41 -23.75 0.24
C PHE A 28 -18.59 -22.79 0.26
N PHE A 29 -19.59 -23.03 1.12
CA PHE A 29 -20.75 -22.16 1.32
C PHE A 29 -20.35 -20.76 1.79
N TYR A 30 -19.49 -20.63 2.82
CA TYR A 30 -19.01 -19.32 3.27
C TYR A 30 -18.21 -18.55 2.20
N ARG A 31 -17.48 -19.25 1.33
CA ARG A 31 -16.77 -18.64 0.18
C ARG A 31 -17.73 -18.12 -0.87
N ILE A 32 -18.76 -18.89 -1.22
CA ILE A 32 -19.80 -18.46 -2.17
C ILE A 32 -20.56 -17.27 -1.62
N ILE A 33 -20.97 -17.31 -0.35
CA ILE A 33 -21.63 -16.18 0.31
C ILE A 33 -20.74 -14.94 0.30
N GLY A 34 -19.46 -15.08 0.67
CA GLY A 34 -18.52 -13.94 0.67
C GLY A 34 -18.31 -13.34 -0.73
N LEU A 35 -18.30 -14.18 -1.77
CA LEU A 35 -18.19 -13.74 -3.16
C LEU A 35 -19.49 -13.06 -3.63
N ALA A 36 -20.65 -13.64 -3.32
CA ALA A 36 -21.95 -13.06 -3.62
C ALA A 36 -22.13 -11.70 -2.94
N LEU A 37 -21.75 -11.59 -1.67
CA LEU A 37 -21.84 -10.33 -0.91
C LEU A 37 -20.92 -9.25 -1.49
N LYS A 38 -19.67 -9.60 -1.88
CA LYS A 38 -18.76 -8.67 -2.59
C LYS A 38 -19.30 -8.24 -3.95
N LEU A 39 -19.92 -9.15 -4.70
CA LEU A 39 -20.54 -8.83 -5.99
C LEU A 39 -21.75 -7.91 -5.81
N ILE A 40 -22.64 -8.22 -4.85
CA ILE A 40 -23.80 -7.39 -4.53
C ILE A 40 -23.35 -5.99 -4.14
N VAL A 41 -22.41 -5.86 -3.19
CA VAL A 41 -21.90 -4.54 -2.76
C VAL A 41 -21.28 -3.78 -3.95
N SER A 42 -20.48 -4.45 -4.79
CA SER A 42 -19.88 -3.82 -5.97
C SER A 42 -20.94 -3.38 -6.99
N ILE A 43 -21.92 -4.22 -7.30
CA ILE A 43 -23.01 -3.91 -8.23
C ILE A 43 -23.87 -2.76 -7.68
N THR A 44 -24.22 -2.79 -6.39
CA THR A 44 -24.96 -1.72 -5.73
C THR A 44 -24.17 -0.42 -5.72
N ALA A 45 -22.84 -0.47 -5.49
CA ALA A 45 -21.98 0.71 -5.56
C ALA A 45 -21.92 1.28 -6.99
N ILE A 46 -21.75 0.44 -8.01
CA ILE A 46 -21.76 0.85 -9.42
C ILE A 46 -23.13 1.45 -9.77
N TYR A 47 -24.22 0.79 -9.40
CA TYR A 47 -25.57 1.30 -9.58
C TYR A 47 -25.77 2.63 -8.87
N PHE A 48 -25.29 2.78 -7.63
CA PHE A 48 -25.36 4.03 -6.87
C PHE A 48 -24.55 5.14 -7.56
N ILE A 49 -23.34 4.86 -8.04
CA ILE A 49 -22.51 5.82 -8.78
C ILE A 49 -23.21 6.23 -10.08
N VAL A 50 -23.68 5.28 -10.89
CA VAL A 50 -24.38 5.54 -12.15
C VAL A 50 -25.68 6.30 -11.91
N SER A 51 -26.47 5.90 -10.92
CA SER A 51 -27.71 6.60 -10.57
C SER A 51 -27.45 7.97 -9.94
N ARG A 52 -26.34 8.17 -9.22
CA ARG A 52 -25.93 9.49 -8.72
C ARG A 52 -25.52 10.41 -9.86
N ILE A 53 -24.80 9.89 -10.86
CA ILE A 53 -24.44 10.62 -12.09
C ILE A 53 -25.72 10.96 -12.87
N GLN A 54 -26.58 9.98 -13.18
CA GLN A 54 -27.82 10.20 -13.92
C GLN A 54 -28.83 11.12 -13.20
N ARG A 55 -28.92 11.07 -11.86
CA ARG A 55 -29.78 11.98 -11.09
C ARG A 55 -29.18 13.38 -10.93
N ALA A 56 -27.85 13.50 -11.03
CA ALA A 56 -27.19 14.80 -11.13
C ALA A 56 -27.33 15.41 -12.53
N GLU A 57 -27.79 14.65 -13.53
CA GLU A 57 -27.74 15.03 -14.94
C GLU A 57 -29.07 14.82 -15.68
N SER A 58 -29.84 15.90 -15.80
CA SER A 58 -30.55 16.18 -17.04
C SER A 58 -29.66 16.88 -18.08
N GLU A 59 -28.42 17.30 -17.73
CA GLU A 59 -27.60 18.19 -18.57
C GLU A 59 -26.20 17.68 -18.97
N LEU A 60 -25.60 16.72 -18.28
CA LEU A 60 -24.17 16.44 -18.50
C LEU A 60 -24.00 15.15 -19.31
N SER A 61 -24.15 15.29 -20.62
CA SER A 61 -23.74 14.25 -21.57
C SER A 61 -22.26 13.89 -21.33
N PHE A 62 -21.91 12.63 -21.11
CA PHE A 62 -20.50 12.19 -21.05
C PHE A 62 -19.70 12.67 -22.26
N VAL A 63 -20.32 12.69 -23.44
CA VAL A 63 -19.71 13.20 -24.68
C VAL A 63 -19.52 14.72 -24.60
N GLY A 64 -20.47 15.44 -24.02
CA GLY A 64 -20.37 16.88 -23.74
C GLY A 64 -19.24 17.20 -22.75
N PHE A 65 -19.15 16.46 -21.65
CA PHE A 65 -18.09 16.61 -20.65
C PHE A 65 -16.68 16.44 -21.23
N PHE A 66 -16.44 15.35 -21.97
CA PHE A 66 -15.13 15.17 -22.62
C PHE A 66 -14.91 16.19 -23.74
N GLY A 67 -15.98 16.60 -24.44
CA GLY A 67 -15.93 17.67 -25.43
C GLY A 67 -15.47 19.00 -24.83
N GLU A 68 -16.01 19.40 -23.69
CA GLU A 68 -15.63 20.60 -22.95
C GLU A 68 -14.19 20.54 -22.44
N ILE A 69 -13.75 19.38 -21.93
CA ILE A 69 -12.37 19.18 -21.48
C ILE A 69 -11.40 19.34 -22.64
N ILE A 70 -11.67 18.70 -23.79
CA ILE A 70 -10.76 18.73 -24.94
C ILE A 70 -10.76 20.12 -25.60
N ALA A 71 -11.92 20.80 -25.62
CA ALA A 71 -12.05 22.15 -26.16
C ALA A 71 -11.42 23.23 -25.27
N ALA A 72 -11.15 22.92 -24.00
CA ALA A 72 -10.53 23.87 -23.07
C ALA A 72 -9.13 24.30 -23.57
N PRO A 73 -8.85 25.61 -23.70
CA PRO A 73 -7.55 26.10 -24.20
C PRO A 73 -6.34 25.59 -23.41
N GLN A 74 -6.52 25.34 -22.11
CA GLN A 74 -5.49 24.82 -21.22
C GLN A 74 -5.25 23.31 -21.34
N PHE A 75 -6.10 22.55 -22.02
CA PHE A 75 -6.03 21.09 -22.04
C PHE A 75 -4.69 20.54 -22.55
N PRO A 76 -4.12 21.01 -23.68
CA PRO A 76 -2.83 20.52 -24.15
C PRO A 76 -1.70 20.77 -23.16
N LEU A 77 -1.70 21.94 -22.51
CA LEU A 77 -0.70 22.30 -21.50
C LEU A 77 -0.80 21.42 -20.26
N VAL A 78 -2.02 21.23 -19.73
CA VAL A 78 -2.25 20.37 -18.56
C VAL A 78 -1.89 18.92 -18.87
N LEU A 79 -2.26 18.42 -20.05
CA LEU A 79 -1.90 17.07 -20.49
C LEU A 79 -0.38 16.90 -20.57
N PHE A 80 0.31 17.83 -21.23
CA PHE A 80 1.77 17.81 -21.35
C PHE A 80 2.46 17.88 -19.98
N ALA A 81 2.02 18.79 -19.11
CA ALA A 81 2.53 18.90 -17.74
C ALA A 81 2.30 17.60 -16.95
N SER A 82 1.14 16.97 -17.09
CA SER A 82 0.82 15.70 -16.40
C SER A 82 1.71 14.55 -16.85
N LEU A 83 2.05 14.46 -18.15
CA LEU A 83 2.95 13.46 -18.69
C LEU A 83 4.39 13.64 -18.18
N ILE A 84 4.86 14.88 -18.11
CA ILE A 84 6.17 15.20 -17.54
C ILE A 84 6.21 14.84 -16.06
N LEU A 85 5.23 15.31 -15.27
CA LEU A 85 5.18 15.06 -13.84
C LEU A 85 5.10 13.56 -13.53
N THR A 86 4.31 12.80 -14.28
CA THR A 86 4.22 11.33 -14.12
C THR A 86 5.54 10.66 -14.44
N THR A 87 6.21 11.06 -15.53
CA THR A 87 7.51 10.51 -15.94
C THR A 87 8.59 10.82 -14.89
N LEU A 88 8.63 12.06 -14.38
CA LEU A 88 9.53 12.46 -13.31
C LEU A 88 9.25 11.67 -12.02
N ASN A 89 7.97 11.51 -11.66
CA ASN A 89 7.57 10.74 -10.48
C ASN A 89 8.04 9.28 -10.57
N TRP A 90 7.77 8.59 -11.68
CA TRP A 90 8.23 7.21 -11.85
C TRP A 90 9.75 7.11 -11.90
N SER A 91 10.44 8.11 -12.47
CA SER A 91 11.91 8.15 -12.46
C SER A 91 12.46 8.25 -11.03
N MET A 92 11.88 9.11 -10.19
CA MET A 92 12.23 9.19 -8.77
C MET A 92 11.95 7.87 -8.03
N GLU A 93 10.82 7.23 -8.31
CA GLU A 93 10.51 5.92 -7.73
C GLU A 93 11.53 4.85 -8.14
N VAL A 94 12.02 4.85 -9.39
CA VAL A 94 13.08 3.95 -9.85
C VAL A 94 14.40 4.22 -9.15
N ILE A 95 14.78 5.49 -8.96
CA ILE A 95 15.98 5.87 -8.20
C ILE A 95 15.89 5.33 -6.77
N LYS A 96 14.80 5.63 -6.07
CA LYS A 96 14.58 5.20 -4.67
C LYS A 96 14.57 3.69 -4.55
N TRP A 97 13.82 3.02 -5.43
CA TRP A 97 13.76 1.56 -5.47
C TRP A 97 15.14 0.95 -5.72
N LYS A 98 15.92 1.51 -6.66
CA LYS A 98 17.28 1.03 -6.92
C LYS A 98 18.20 1.21 -5.71
N ILE A 99 18.19 2.38 -5.07
CA ILE A 99 19.00 2.65 -3.87
C ILE A 99 18.66 1.62 -2.79
N LEU A 100 17.36 1.39 -2.55
CA LEU A 100 16.90 0.50 -1.51
C LEU A 100 17.18 -0.97 -1.82
N ILE A 101 16.91 -1.45 -3.03
CA ILE A 101 17.16 -2.85 -3.39
C ILE A 101 18.66 -3.18 -3.44
N SER A 102 19.51 -2.17 -3.73
CA SER A 102 20.96 -2.34 -3.78
C SER A 102 21.61 -2.54 -2.41
N THR A 103 20.87 -2.37 -1.31
CA THR A 103 21.38 -2.70 0.03
C THR A 103 21.49 -4.21 0.26
N GLN A 104 20.65 -4.98 -0.44
CA GLN A 104 20.54 -6.42 -0.28
C GLN A 104 20.95 -7.18 -1.53
N PHE A 105 20.75 -6.61 -2.71
CA PHE A 105 20.95 -7.30 -3.99
C PHE A 105 21.60 -6.39 -5.04
N GLU A 106 22.59 -6.91 -5.77
CA GLU A 106 23.09 -6.23 -6.96
C GLU A 106 22.02 -6.24 -8.07
N VAL A 107 21.41 -5.08 -8.32
CA VAL A 107 20.33 -4.93 -9.32
C VAL A 107 20.70 -3.89 -10.36
N ARG A 108 20.62 -4.27 -11.64
CA ARG A 108 20.82 -3.34 -12.77
C ARG A 108 19.66 -2.35 -12.87
N TRP A 109 19.93 -1.17 -13.42
CA TRP A 109 18.91 -0.12 -13.63
C TRP A 109 17.67 -0.63 -14.36
N LYS A 110 17.86 -1.40 -15.44
CA LYS A 110 16.76 -1.98 -16.23
C LYS A 110 15.84 -2.87 -15.40
N THR A 111 16.40 -3.63 -14.45
CA THR A 111 15.61 -4.50 -13.56
C THR A 111 14.83 -3.67 -12.54
N ALA A 112 15.43 -2.61 -12.00
CA ALA A 112 14.73 -1.67 -11.11
C ALA A 112 13.59 -0.96 -11.85
N LEU A 113 13.83 -0.49 -13.07
CA LEU A 113 12.80 0.11 -13.93
C LEU A 113 11.66 -0.86 -14.23
N LYS A 114 11.99 -2.09 -14.66
CA LYS A 114 10.99 -3.14 -14.91
C LYS A 114 10.14 -3.40 -13.66
N GLY A 115 10.78 -3.48 -12.49
CA GLY A 115 10.11 -3.67 -11.21
C GLY A 115 9.16 -2.52 -10.87
N VAL A 116 9.57 -1.26 -11.01
CA VAL A 116 8.69 -0.13 -10.72
C VAL A 116 7.51 -0.08 -11.69
N LEU A 117 7.75 -0.25 -13.00
CA LEU A 117 6.66 -0.23 -13.99
C LEU A 117 5.67 -1.39 -13.79
N SER A 118 6.15 -2.61 -13.54
CA SER A 118 5.25 -3.72 -13.19
C SER A 118 4.54 -3.46 -11.87
N GLY A 119 5.24 -2.89 -10.89
CA GLY A 119 4.66 -2.40 -9.63
C GLY A 119 3.47 -1.49 -9.87
N VAL A 120 3.65 -0.41 -10.63
CA VAL A 120 2.60 0.55 -10.97
C VAL A 120 1.42 -0.14 -11.67
N THR A 121 1.69 -0.99 -12.67
CA THR A 121 0.64 -1.73 -13.38
C THR A 121 -0.18 -2.59 -12.43
N PHE A 122 0.46 -3.42 -11.60
CA PHE A 122 -0.25 -4.26 -10.63
C PHE A 122 -0.92 -3.43 -9.52
N GLY A 123 -0.32 -2.29 -9.15
CA GLY A 123 -0.86 -1.33 -8.19
C GLY A 123 -2.23 -0.81 -8.60
N VAL A 124 -2.39 -0.41 -9.86
CA VAL A 124 -3.64 0.09 -10.44
C VAL A 124 -4.77 -0.94 -10.34
N PHE A 125 -4.47 -2.22 -10.56
CA PHE A 125 -5.47 -3.30 -10.50
C PHE A 125 -5.69 -3.88 -9.10
N SER A 126 -4.95 -3.39 -8.10
CA SER A 126 -4.99 -3.93 -6.74
C SER A 126 -5.68 -3.00 -5.75
N PRO A 127 -6.43 -3.53 -4.78
CA PRO A 127 -6.97 -2.72 -3.70
C PRO A 127 -5.84 -2.15 -2.84
N ASN A 128 -5.94 -0.88 -2.47
CA ASN A 128 -4.97 -0.18 -1.61
C ASN A 128 -3.50 -0.34 -2.07
N ARG A 129 -3.25 -0.33 -3.38
CA ARG A 129 -1.91 -0.44 -4.01
C ARG A 129 -1.08 -1.66 -3.55
N LEU A 130 -1.70 -2.70 -2.98
CA LEU A 130 -1.04 -3.92 -2.52
C LEU A 130 -0.27 -4.65 -3.65
N GLY A 131 -0.73 -4.50 -4.88
CA GLY A 131 -0.12 -5.05 -6.08
C GLY A 131 1.23 -4.43 -6.41
N GLU A 132 1.56 -3.25 -5.89
CA GLU A 132 2.87 -2.63 -6.13
C GLU A 132 4.02 -3.46 -5.53
N PHE A 133 3.79 -4.04 -4.35
CA PHE A 133 4.76 -4.92 -3.70
C PHE A 133 5.03 -6.15 -4.55
N VAL A 134 3.95 -6.81 -5.00
CA VAL A 134 4.02 -8.02 -5.84
C VAL A 134 4.64 -7.69 -7.18
N GLY A 135 4.16 -6.65 -7.86
CA GLY A 135 4.62 -6.24 -9.17
C GLY A 135 6.11 -5.95 -9.18
N ARG A 136 6.64 -5.24 -8.17
CA ARG A 136 8.08 -4.92 -8.08
C ARG A 136 8.97 -6.14 -7.95
N VAL A 137 8.55 -7.15 -7.19
CA VAL A 137 9.38 -8.34 -6.96
C VAL A 137 9.30 -9.37 -8.07
N LEU A 138 8.33 -9.29 -8.98
CA LEU A 138 8.29 -10.16 -10.17
C LEU A 138 9.50 -9.94 -11.09
N ALA A 139 10.12 -8.76 -11.05
CA ALA A 139 11.36 -8.48 -11.76
C ALA A 139 12.61 -9.11 -11.12
N LEU A 140 12.49 -9.66 -9.89
CA LEU A 140 13.56 -10.31 -9.15
C LEU A 140 13.50 -11.84 -9.28
N ALA A 141 14.65 -12.47 -9.06
CA ALA A 141 14.76 -13.93 -8.97
C ALA A 141 13.90 -14.47 -7.80
N PRO A 142 13.31 -15.69 -7.92
CA PRO A 142 12.35 -16.22 -6.95
C PRO A 142 12.82 -16.22 -5.49
N ASP A 143 14.10 -16.53 -5.27
CA ASP A 143 14.79 -16.55 -3.97
C ASP A 143 14.83 -15.18 -3.28
N ARG A 144 14.77 -14.09 -4.06
CA ARG A 144 14.90 -12.70 -3.58
C ARG A 144 13.56 -12.01 -3.35
N ARG A 145 12.44 -12.63 -3.74
CA ARG A 145 11.12 -11.98 -3.78
C ARG A 145 10.59 -11.60 -2.40
N VAL A 146 10.86 -12.40 -1.38
CA VAL A 146 10.37 -12.13 -0.02
C VAL A 146 11.07 -10.91 0.56
N SER A 147 12.41 -10.89 0.60
CA SER A 147 13.19 -9.71 1.03
C SER A 147 12.88 -8.48 0.17
N GLY A 148 12.75 -8.65 -1.15
CA GLY A 148 12.34 -7.57 -2.05
C GLY A 148 10.96 -7.01 -1.71
N SER A 149 10.03 -7.83 -1.25
CA SER A 149 8.68 -7.38 -0.86
C SER A 149 8.73 -6.54 0.41
N LEU A 150 9.57 -6.94 1.38
CA LEU A 150 9.81 -6.18 2.61
C LEU A 150 10.48 -4.83 2.33
N LEU A 151 11.47 -4.80 1.44
CA LEU A 151 12.06 -3.53 0.99
C LEU A 151 11.03 -2.66 0.27
N SER A 152 10.20 -3.25 -0.59
CA SER A 152 9.13 -2.52 -1.27
C SER A 152 8.14 -1.93 -0.27
N PHE A 153 7.84 -2.64 0.82
CA PHE A 153 7.05 -2.13 1.95
C PHE A 153 7.70 -0.91 2.62
N VAL A 154 9.00 -0.93 2.91
CA VAL A 154 9.73 0.25 3.44
C VAL A 154 9.66 1.43 2.47
N ASN A 155 9.80 1.18 1.17
CA ASN A 155 9.64 2.22 0.16
C ASN A 155 8.22 2.83 0.17
N GLY A 156 7.19 2.00 0.33
CA GLY A 156 5.80 2.45 0.47
C GLY A 156 5.56 3.28 1.74
N LEU A 157 6.19 2.92 2.86
CA LEU A 157 6.15 3.72 4.09
C LEU A 157 6.77 5.12 3.87
N ALA A 158 7.91 5.20 3.18
CA ALA A 158 8.55 6.49 2.88
C ALA A 158 7.65 7.39 2.02
N GLN A 159 6.99 6.81 1.00
CA GLN A 159 6.06 7.53 0.13
C GLN A 159 4.80 8.00 0.89
N THR A 160 4.28 7.16 1.76
CA THR A 160 3.15 7.50 2.64
C THR A 160 3.54 8.62 3.59
N LEU A 161 4.73 8.55 4.19
CA LEU A 161 5.25 9.59 5.07
C LEU A 161 5.41 10.93 4.34
N ALA A 162 5.99 10.93 3.13
CA ALA A 162 6.10 12.15 2.32
C ALA A 162 4.71 12.76 2.02
N THR A 163 3.74 11.92 1.63
CA THR A 163 2.37 12.37 1.36
C THR A 163 1.71 12.93 2.61
N PHE A 164 1.91 12.27 3.75
CA PHE A 164 1.40 12.71 5.03
C PHE A 164 2.02 14.03 5.48
N SER A 165 3.34 14.23 5.29
CA SER A 165 4.01 15.50 5.56
C SER A 165 3.37 16.65 4.79
N PHE A 166 3.20 16.52 3.47
CA PHE A 166 2.56 17.57 2.65
C PHE A 166 1.10 17.79 3.06
N GLY A 167 0.36 16.72 3.36
CA GLY A 167 -1.01 16.80 3.85
C GLY A 167 -1.12 17.56 5.17
N VAL A 168 -0.20 17.31 6.12
CA VAL A 168 -0.14 18.01 7.41
C VAL A 168 0.13 19.49 7.21
N PHE A 169 1.08 19.88 6.36
CA PHE A 169 1.34 21.29 6.05
C PHE A 169 0.11 21.98 5.46
N GLY A 170 -0.55 21.34 4.49
CA GLY A 170 -1.78 21.87 3.89
C GLY A 170 -2.92 21.98 4.91
N LEU A 171 -3.09 20.98 5.77
CA LEU A 171 -4.16 20.96 6.77
C LEU A 171 -3.92 21.99 7.88
N VAL A 172 -2.68 22.18 8.33
CA VAL A 172 -2.33 23.23 9.29
C VAL A 172 -2.64 24.61 8.72
N TYR A 173 -2.27 24.86 7.46
CA TYR A 173 -2.60 26.10 6.76
C TYR A 173 -4.12 26.30 6.64
N PHE A 174 -4.86 25.26 6.25
CA PHE A 174 -6.31 25.30 6.14
C PHE A 174 -6.98 25.61 7.50
N VAL A 175 -6.57 24.92 8.56
CA VAL A 175 -7.10 25.12 9.92
C VAL A 175 -6.70 26.50 10.45
N GLN A 176 -5.54 27.04 10.07
CA GLN A 176 -5.17 28.41 10.45
C GLN A 176 -6.14 29.45 9.87
N TYR A 177 -6.60 29.25 8.63
CA TYR A 177 -7.45 30.22 7.94
C TYR A 177 -8.93 30.09 8.32
N PHE A 178 -9.44 28.85 8.43
CA PHE A 178 -10.87 28.60 8.64
C PHE A 178 -11.21 28.10 10.05
N GLY A 179 -10.23 27.57 10.79
CA GLY A 179 -10.47 26.91 12.06
C GLY A 179 -10.88 27.85 13.17
N TYR A 180 -10.40 29.11 13.16
CA TYR A 180 -10.66 30.06 14.23
C TYR A 180 -12.15 30.36 14.40
N GLU A 181 -12.87 30.56 13.28
CA GLU A 181 -14.31 30.85 13.32
C GLU A 181 -15.15 29.62 13.69
N VAL A 182 -14.69 28.41 13.33
CA VAL A 182 -15.44 27.16 13.53
C VAL A 182 -15.20 26.56 14.92
N PHE A 183 -13.95 26.56 15.38
CA PHE A 183 -13.50 25.85 16.59
C PHE A 183 -13.01 26.77 17.70
N GLY A 184 -12.94 28.08 17.46
CA GLY A 184 -12.30 29.05 18.36
C GLY A 184 -10.78 28.91 18.40
N GLY A 185 -10.12 29.84 19.10
CA GLY A 185 -8.65 29.87 19.18
C GLY A 185 -8.05 28.62 19.81
N PHE A 186 -8.60 28.16 20.95
CA PHE A 186 -8.12 26.96 21.63
C PHE A 186 -8.34 25.68 20.80
N GLY A 187 -9.52 25.51 20.19
CA GLY A 187 -9.82 24.34 19.37
C GLY A 187 -8.94 24.26 18.14
N THR A 188 -8.72 25.39 17.47
CA THR A 188 -7.80 25.51 16.32
C THR A 188 -6.39 25.08 16.69
N LEU A 189 -5.86 25.61 17.80
CA LEU A 189 -4.53 25.28 18.29
C LEU A 189 -4.41 23.81 18.68
N ALA A 190 -5.41 23.24 19.37
CA ALA A 190 -5.42 21.83 19.75
C ALA A 190 -5.39 20.90 18.53
N ILE A 191 -6.17 21.22 17.49
CA ILE A 191 -6.19 20.47 16.22
C ILE A 191 -4.82 20.55 15.53
N GLN A 192 -4.25 21.75 15.39
CA GLN A 192 -2.93 21.94 14.79
C GLN A 192 -1.84 21.15 15.54
N LEU A 193 -1.79 21.24 16.87
CA LEU A 193 -0.84 20.48 17.68
C LEU A 193 -1.03 18.96 17.52
N THR A 194 -2.27 18.49 17.48
CA THR A 194 -2.56 17.06 17.29
C THR A 194 -2.04 16.58 15.94
N ILE A 195 -2.35 17.29 14.85
CA ILE A 195 -1.90 16.93 13.50
C ILE A 195 -0.37 17.00 13.40
N SER A 196 0.26 18.07 13.91
CA SER A 196 1.72 18.19 13.90
C SER A 196 2.40 17.11 14.75
N SER A 197 1.85 16.75 15.91
CA SER A 197 2.39 15.67 16.76
C SER A 197 2.29 14.31 16.08
N SER A 198 1.20 14.06 15.32
CA SER A 198 1.04 12.82 14.55
C SER A 198 2.09 12.69 13.45
N LEU A 199 2.49 13.81 12.82
CA LEU A 199 3.59 13.82 11.85
C LEU A 199 4.93 13.49 12.51
N VAL A 200 5.24 14.12 13.65
CA VAL A 200 6.46 13.83 14.41
C VAL A 200 6.51 12.35 14.78
N LEU A 201 5.40 11.79 15.28
CA LEU A 201 5.31 10.37 15.59
C LEU A 201 5.53 9.49 14.36
N ALA A 202 4.91 9.81 13.22
CA ALA A 202 5.07 9.06 11.98
C ALA A 202 6.54 9.06 11.49
N ILE A 203 7.22 10.22 11.56
CA ILE A 203 8.64 10.35 11.23
C ILE A 203 9.48 9.50 12.19
N MET A 204 9.23 9.58 13.51
CA MET A 204 9.94 8.80 14.51
C MET A 204 9.78 7.29 14.29
N LEU A 205 8.57 6.82 13.97
CA LEU A 205 8.31 5.41 13.69
C LEU A 205 9.01 4.94 12.41
N TYR A 206 9.06 5.76 11.36
CA TYR A 206 9.76 5.43 10.11
C TYR A 206 11.26 5.22 10.32
N PHE A 207 11.93 6.09 11.08
CA PHE A 207 13.35 5.93 11.44
C PHE A 207 13.61 4.84 12.48
N ARG A 208 12.56 4.21 13.00
CA ARG A 208 12.62 3.07 13.91
C ARG A 208 12.05 1.82 13.23
N VAL A 209 12.33 1.66 11.93
CA VAL A 209 11.87 0.50 11.15
C VAL A 209 12.31 -0.84 11.78
N ASP A 210 13.43 -0.86 12.51
CA ASP A 210 13.92 -2.02 13.27
C ASP A 210 12.88 -2.56 14.28
N LEU A 211 12.01 -1.68 14.80
CA LEU A 211 10.92 -2.09 15.69
C LEU A 211 9.95 -3.05 15.00
N LEU A 212 9.78 -2.92 13.68
CA LEU A 212 8.93 -3.84 12.91
C LEU A 212 9.48 -5.27 12.93
N THR A 213 10.80 -5.45 12.93
CA THR A 213 11.41 -6.78 13.12
C THR A 213 10.97 -7.37 14.45
N SER A 214 11.09 -6.60 15.53
CA SER A 214 10.72 -7.06 16.87
C SER A 214 9.23 -7.35 17.02
N LEU A 215 8.38 -6.57 16.35
CA LEU A 215 6.93 -6.74 16.35
C LEU A 215 6.52 -7.99 15.58
N PHE A 216 7.05 -8.17 14.37
CA PHE A 216 6.68 -9.31 13.52
C PHE A 216 7.23 -10.64 14.04
N GLN A 217 8.39 -10.64 14.71
CA GLN A 217 8.93 -11.84 15.36
C GLN A 217 8.07 -12.36 16.53
N ARG A 218 7.23 -11.51 17.12
CA ARG A 218 6.29 -11.92 18.18
C ARG A 218 5.05 -12.65 17.64
N ILE A 219 4.77 -12.54 16.35
CA ILE A 219 3.56 -13.11 15.73
C ILE A 219 3.84 -14.56 15.33
N SER A 220 3.20 -15.50 16.03
CA SER A 220 3.44 -16.95 15.87
C SER A 220 3.18 -17.49 14.45
N PHE A 221 2.29 -16.86 13.68
CA PHE A 221 1.98 -17.21 12.30
C PHE A 221 3.09 -16.83 11.30
N LEU A 222 3.96 -15.87 11.65
CA LEU A 222 5.03 -15.38 10.76
C LEU A 222 6.38 -16.09 10.96
N LYS A 223 6.44 -17.14 11.78
CA LYS A 223 7.67 -17.89 12.09
C LYS A 223 8.43 -18.36 10.84
N ALA A 224 7.72 -18.78 9.79
CA ALA A 224 8.33 -19.20 8.52
C ALA A 224 9.10 -18.08 7.80
N TYR A 225 8.82 -16.81 8.14
CA TYR A 225 9.42 -15.64 7.51
C TYR A 225 10.42 -14.89 8.40
N HIS A 226 10.69 -15.37 9.62
CA HIS A 226 11.52 -14.66 10.60
C HIS A 226 12.93 -14.33 10.09
N SER A 227 13.55 -15.21 9.29
CA SER A 227 14.87 -14.97 8.69
C SER A 227 14.86 -13.79 7.73
N TYR A 228 13.74 -13.49 7.08
CA TYR A 228 13.63 -12.39 6.12
C TYR A 228 13.41 -11.03 6.81
N PHE A 229 12.88 -10.99 8.04
CA PHE A 229 12.67 -9.73 8.77
C PHE A 229 13.97 -9.07 9.26
N ILE A 230 15.10 -9.78 9.18
CA ILE A 230 16.44 -9.24 9.44
C ILE A 230 16.77 -8.10 8.46
N VAL A 231 16.17 -8.12 7.26
CA VAL A 231 16.34 -7.06 6.26
C VAL A 231 15.98 -5.67 6.81
N PHE A 232 15.01 -5.54 7.72
CA PHE A 232 14.68 -4.25 8.31
C PHE A 232 15.80 -3.73 9.22
N SER A 233 16.42 -4.60 10.03
CA SER A 233 17.53 -4.23 10.93
C SER A 233 18.84 -3.94 10.21
N GLU A 234 18.98 -4.41 8.97
CA GLU A 234 20.17 -4.16 8.14
C GLU A 234 20.07 -2.84 7.35
N LEU A 235 18.94 -2.13 7.41
CA LEU A 235 18.77 -0.86 6.72
C LEU A 235 19.42 0.28 7.52
N PRO A 236 20.49 0.91 7.00
CA PRO A 236 21.09 2.05 7.68
C PRO A 236 20.17 3.27 7.60
N ASN A 237 20.12 4.05 8.68
CA ASN A 237 19.34 5.29 8.75
C ASN A 237 19.68 6.29 7.64
N SER A 238 20.92 6.30 7.14
CA SER A 238 21.33 7.15 6.01
C SER A 238 20.54 6.86 4.73
N ILE A 239 20.20 5.59 4.50
CA ILE A 239 19.40 5.18 3.35
C ILE A 239 17.93 5.54 3.55
N LEU A 240 17.39 5.37 4.77
CA LEU A 240 16.04 5.81 5.10
C LEU A 240 15.88 7.33 4.89
N HIS A 241 16.85 8.13 5.33
CA HIS A 241 16.86 9.57 5.07
C HIS A 241 16.84 9.89 3.57
N ARG A 242 17.66 9.21 2.78
CA ARG A 242 17.77 9.43 1.33
C ARG A 242 16.52 9.01 0.54
N ILE A 243 15.71 8.10 1.08
CA ILE A 243 14.46 7.64 0.45
C ILE A 243 13.28 8.53 0.83
N TYR A 244 13.31 9.10 2.04
CA TYR A 244 12.30 10.04 2.52
C TYR A 244 12.39 11.42 1.85
N GLN A 245 13.61 11.96 1.70
CA GLN A 245 13.87 13.24 1.02
C GLN A 245 13.59 13.16 -0.49
#